data_AF-A0A6G1A799-F1
#
_entry.id   AF-A0A6G1A799-F1
#
_cell.length_a   1.000
_cell.length_b   1.000
_cell.length_c   1.000
_cell.angle_alpha   90.00
_cell.angle_beta   90.00
_cell.angle_gamma   90.00
#
_symmetry.space_group_name_H-M   'P 1'
#
loop_
_entity.id
_entity.type
_entity.pdbx_description
1 polymer ?
#
loop_
_entity_poly.entity_id
_entity_poly.type
_entity_poly.pdbx_seq_one_letter_code
_entity_poly.pdbx_strand_id
1 'polypeptide(L)'
;VYVRCSPSLFLARVKSTAFHNDLPVAPDEVFLGNQCPVTSVHPGFYEFQYHPKDCNIRTEVLPGDRVLFVSEIIFMSKFSDLEASILV
;
A
#
# COMPACT_ATOMS: atom_id res chain seq x y z
N VAL A 1 -5.90 -5.02 -6.05
CA VAL A 1 -5.02 -5.05 -4.84
C VAL A 1 -5.41 -6.26 -4.01
N TYR A 2 -4.47 -6.86 -3.29
CA TYR A 2 -4.72 -7.92 -2.31
C TYR A 2 -4.25 -7.45 -0.94
N VAL A 3 -5.07 -7.61 0.09
CA VAL A 3 -4.76 -7.19 1.47
C VAL A 3 -4.97 -8.35 2.41
N ARG A 4 -4.02 -8.54 3.33
CA ARG A 4 -4.13 -9.44 4.47
C ARG A 4 -3.63 -8.71 5.71
N CYS A 5 -4.47 -8.60 6.73
CA CYS A 5 -4.15 -7.89 7.95
C CYS A 5 -4.42 -8.73 9.21
N SER A 6 -3.64 -8.46 10.25
CA SER A 6 -3.77 -8.97 11.61
C SER A 6 -3.22 -7.91 12.58
N PRO A 7 -3.41 -8.06 13.90
CA PRO A 7 -2.87 -7.09 14.87
C PRO A 7 -1.36 -6.88 14.83
N SER A 8 -0.60 -7.81 14.23
CA SER A 8 0.86 -7.77 14.16
C SER A 8 1.41 -7.63 12.73
N LEU A 9 0.55 -7.69 11.71
CA LEU A 9 0.97 -7.71 10.31
C LEU A 9 -0.06 -7.02 9.41
N PHE A 10 0.40 -6.06 8.63
CA PHE A 10 -0.33 -5.50 7.50
C PHE A 10 0.43 -5.85 6.22
N LEU A 11 -0.18 -6.69 5.38
CA LEU A 11 0.36 -7.11 4.10
C LEU A 11 -0.55 -6.59 2.97
N ALA A 12 0.02 -5.81 2.06
CA ALA A 12 -0.66 -5.34 0.88
C ALA A 12 0.15 -5.66 -0.38
N ARG A 13 -0.53 -6.15 -1.41
CA ARG A 13 0.06 -6.44 -2.72
C ARG A 13 -0.65 -5.65 -3.79
N VAL A 14 0.12 -4.89 -4.56
CA VAL A 14 -0.37 -4.07 -5.67
C VAL A 14 0.29 -4.53 -6.96
N LYS A 15 -0.48 -4.66 -8.05
CA LYS A 15 0.11 -4.95 -9.37
C LYS A 15 1.02 -3.79 -9.76
N SER A 16 2.13 -4.07 -10.43
CA SER A 16 3.01 -3.02 -10.95
C SER A 16 2.32 -2.13 -11.99
N THR A 17 1.14 -2.53 -12.49
CA THR A 17 0.37 -1.81 -13.52
C THR A 17 -0.90 -1.14 -12.99
N ALA A 18 -1.06 -1.05 -11.66
CA ALA A 18 -2.34 -0.70 -11.04
C ALA A 18 -2.79 0.76 -11.18
N PHE A 19 -1.90 1.70 -11.55
CA PHE A 19 -2.17 3.13 -11.44
C PHE A 19 -2.46 3.85 -12.77
N HIS A 20 -1.93 3.38 -13.91
CA HIS A 20 -2.11 4.07 -15.19
C HIS A 20 -2.13 3.13 -16.39
N ASN A 21 -3.30 2.91 -17.01
CA ASN A 21 -3.47 2.25 -18.32
C ASN A 21 -2.58 1.01 -18.55
N ASP A 22 -2.45 0.16 -17.54
CA ASP A 22 -1.59 -1.02 -17.52
C ASP A 22 -0.08 -0.78 -17.75
N LEU A 23 0.40 0.47 -17.67
CA LEU A 23 1.82 0.78 -17.70
C LEU A 23 2.48 0.36 -16.37
N PRO A 24 3.61 -0.35 -16.44
CA PRO A 24 4.36 -0.71 -15.25
C PRO A 24 4.99 0.54 -14.63
N VAL A 25 4.70 0.78 -13.35
CA VAL A 25 5.35 1.80 -12.53
C VAL A 25 6.56 1.20 -11.82
N ALA A 26 7.57 1.99 -11.51
CA ALA A 26 8.74 1.49 -10.79
C ALA A 26 8.42 1.25 -9.29
N PRO A 27 9.10 0.31 -8.61
CA PRO A 27 8.83 0.02 -7.20
C PRO A 27 9.15 1.19 -6.27
N ASP A 28 10.01 2.12 -6.68
CA ASP A 28 10.37 3.32 -5.94
C ASP A 28 9.55 4.56 -6.33
N GLU A 29 8.49 4.35 -7.12
CA GLU A 29 7.41 5.31 -7.38
C GLU A 29 6.14 4.93 -6.60
N VAL A 30 6.14 3.85 -5.82
CA VAL A 30 4.97 3.35 -5.09
C VAL A 30 5.27 3.21 -3.61
N PHE A 31 4.36 3.71 -2.79
CA PHE A 31 4.51 3.78 -1.34
C PHE A 31 3.24 3.38 -0.60
N LEU A 32 3.38 2.99 0.67
CA LEU A 32 2.27 2.76 1.58
C LEU A 32 2.17 3.90 2.60
N GLY A 33 0.96 4.44 2.77
CA GLY A 33 0.62 5.46 3.77
C GLY A 33 1.58 6.64 3.71
N ASN A 34 2.32 6.89 4.79
CA ASN A 34 3.28 7.99 4.86
C ASN A 34 4.62 7.67 4.15
N GLN A 35 4.56 7.39 2.85
CA GLN A 35 5.71 7.14 1.97
C GLN A 35 6.60 5.94 2.35
N CYS A 36 6.03 4.90 2.96
CA CYS A 36 6.79 3.68 3.22
C CYS A 36 7.09 2.92 1.92
N PRO A 37 8.34 2.51 1.68
CA PRO A 37 8.74 1.89 0.42
C PRO A 37 8.19 0.47 0.24
N VAL A 38 8.30 -0.06 -0.98
CA VAL A 38 8.06 -1.47 -1.27
C VAL A 38 9.03 -2.34 -0.47
N THR A 39 8.52 -3.37 0.20
CA THR A 39 9.33 -4.31 1.00
C THR A 39 9.86 -5.47 0.17
N SER A 40 9.09 -5.96 -0.80
CA SER A 40 9.49 -7.03 -1.71
C SER A 40 8.99 -6.75 -3.13
N VAL A 41 9.86 -7.02 -4.11
CA VAL A 41 9.56 -6.88 -5.54
C VAL A 41 9.37 -8.26 -6.15
N HIS A 42 8.24 -8.48 -6.79
CA HIS A 42 7.92 -9.73 -7.49
C HIS A 42 7.61 -9.48 -8.96
N PRO A 43 7.68 -10.51 -9.83
CA PRO A 43 7.20 -10.39 -11.20
C PRO A 43 5.72 -9.96 -11.24
N GLY A 44 5.47 -8.73 -11.69
CA GLY A 44 4.14 -8.16 -11.91
C GLY A 44 3.45 -7.56 -10.69
N PHE A 45 4.02 -7.62 -9.48
CA PHE A 45 3.44 -6.97 -8.30
C PHE A 45 4.50 -6.60 -7.26
N TYR A 46 4.12 -5.64 -6.42
CA TYR A 46 4.90 -5.17 -5.28
C TYR A 46 4.19 -5.53 -3.99
N GLU A 47 4.98 -5.82 -2.96
CA GLU A 47 4.50 -6.19 -1.64
C GLU A 47 4.97 -5.18 -0.59
N PHE A 48 4.03 -4.74 0.24
CA PHE A 48 4.25 -3.98 1.44
C PHE A 48 3.95 -4.88 2.63
N GLN A 49 4.92 -5.05 3.51
CA GLN A 49 4.78 -5.85 4.72
C GLN A 49 5.27 -5.07 5.93
N TYR A 50 4.34 -4.53 6.70
CA TYR A 50 4.62 -3.66 7.84
C TYR A 50 3.83 -4.06 9.08
N HIS A 51 4.24 -3.58 10.25
CA HIS A 51 3.38 -3.65 11.43
C HIS A 51 2.23 -2.64 11.27
N PRO A 52 0.98 -2.93 11.70
CA PRO A 52 -0.13 -1.98 11.60
C PRO A 52 0.03 -0.66 12.39
N LYS A 53 1.13 -0.50 13.12
CA LYS A 53 1.48 0.72 13.86
C LYS A 53 2.49 1.59 13.11
N ASP A 54 3.05 1.06 12.02
CA ASP A 54 4.01 1.74 11.18
C ASP A 54 3.29 2.41 10.00
N CYS A 55 4.03 3.20 9.23
CA CYS A 55 3.59 3.73 7.92
C CYS A 55 2.29 4.54 7.93
N ASN A 56 1.87 5.04 9.10
CA ASN A 56 0.62 5.79 9.28
C ASN A 56 -0.63 4.97 8.92
N ILE A 57 -0.59 3.65 9.11
CA ILE A 57 -1.77 2.78 8.99
C ILE A 57 -2.71 3.14 10.15
N ARG A 58 -3.88 3.67 9.83
CA ARG A 58 -4.89 4.05 10.81
C ARG A 58 -5.57 2.80 11.34
N THR A 59 -5.76 2.75 12.65
CA THR A 59 -6.44 1.64 13.32
C THR A 59 -7.67 2.18 14.04
N GLU A 60 -8.84 1.63 13.73
CA GLU A 60 -10.11 1.97 14.35
C GLU A 60 -10.68 0.75 15.08
N VAL A 61 -11.12 0.95 16.31
CA VAL A 61 -11.79 -0.10 17.10
C VAL A 61 -13.28 0.03 16.87
N LEU A 62 -13.87 -1.01 16.27
CA LEU A 62 -15.29 -1.10 15.98
C LEU A 62 -16.03 -1.92 17.06
N PRO A 63 -17.35 -1.75 17.22
CA PRO A 63 -18.12 -2.56 18.16
C PRO A 63 -17.99 -4.07 17.93
N GLY A 64 -18.00 -4.83 19.03
CA GLY A 64 -17.88 -6.29 18.99
C GLY A 64 -16.45 -6.79 18.76
N ASP A 65 -15.47 -6.09 19.35
CA ASP A 65 -14.03 -6.44 19.34
C ASP A 65 -13.43 -6.58 17.93
N ARG A 66 -13.96 -5.82 16.97
CA ARG A 66 -13.46 -5.77 15.60
C ARG A 66 -12.47 -4.61 15.47
N VAL A 67 -11.41 -4.84 14.70
CA VAL A 67 -10.42 -3.81 14.39
C VAL A 67 -10.42 -3.58 12.89
N LEU A 68 -10.54 -2.32 12.49
CA LEU A 68 -10.41 -1.86 11.12
C LEU A 68 -9.03 -1.22 10.94
N PHE A 69 -8.31 -1.67 9.93
CA PHE A 69 -7.08 -1.03 9.48
C PHE A 69 -7.38 -0.28 8.19
N VAL A 70 -6.90 0.97 8.10
CA VAL A 70 -7.09 1.84 6.93
C VAL A 70 -5.76 2.45 6.56
N SER A 71 -5.36 2.30 5.30
CA SER A 71 -4.17 2.92 4.73
C SER A 71 -4.43 3.29 3.27
N GLU A 72 -3.41 3.77 2.59
CA GLU A 72 -3.42 4.05 1.16
C GLU A 72 -2.13 3.56 0.52
N ILE A 73 -2.21 3.11 -0.74
CA ILE A 73 -1.03 2.90 -1.59
C ILE A 73 -0.97 4.07 -2.55
N ILE A 74 0.13 4.82 -2.50
CA ILE A 74 0.32 6.06 -3.25
C ILE A 74 1.34 5.79 -4.36
N PHE A 75 1.01 6.19 -5.57
CA PHE A 75 1.93 6.32 -6.68
C PHE A 75 2.32 7.79 -6.85
N MET A 76 3.62 8.05 -6.94
CA MET A 76 4.18 9.37 -7.24
C MET A 76 5.15 9.24 -8.41
N SER A 77 4.84 9.92 -9.52
CA SER A 77 5.73 9.93 -10.68
C SER A 77 7.02 10.68 -10.38
N LYS A 78 8.15 10.15 -10.85
CA LYS A 78 9.44 10.86 -10.78
C LYS A 78 9.63 11.94 -11.86
N PHE A 79 8.81 11.90 -12.90
CA PHE A 79 9.02 12.70 -14.12
C PHE A 79 7.93 13.76 -14.34
N SER A 80 6.90 13.78 -13.49
CA SER A 80 5.77 14.70 -13.60
C SER A 80 5.10 14.87 -12.24
N ASP A 81 4.25 15.89 -12.10
CA ASP A 81 3.44 16.12 -10.89
C ASP A 81 2.22 15.17 -10.80
N LEU A 82 2.31 13.98 -11.39
CA LEU A 82 1.24 12.99 -11.39
C LEU A 82 1.30 12.15 -10.12
N GLU A 83 0.20 12.16 -9.37
CA GLU A 83 -0.01 11.34 -8.17
C GLU A 83 -1.34 10.60 -8.29
N ALA A 84 -1.39 9.37 -7.76
CA ALA A 84 -2.61 8.58 -7.67
C ALA A 84 -2.57 7.72 -6.40
N SER A 85 -3.72 7.43 -5.80
CA SER A 85 -3.78 6.59 -4.61
C SER A 85 -4.89 5.55 -4.67
N ILE A 86 -4.68 4.44 -3.96
CA ILE A 86 -5.64 3.36 -3.78
C ILE A 86 -5.81 3.15 -2.27
N LEU A 87 -7.03 3.34 -1.76
CA LEU A 87 -7.35 3.09 -0.35
C LEU A 87 -7.36 1.57 -0.08
N VAL A 88 -6.70 1.15 1.01
CA VAL A 88 -6.47 -0.27 1.36
C VAL A 88 -6.66 -0.58 2.84
#